data_AF-A0AAV6PLM6-F1
#
_entry.id   AF-A0AAV6PLM6-F1
#
_cell.length_a   1.000
_cell.length_b   1.000
_cell.length_c   1.000
_cell.angle_alpha   90.00
_cell.angle_beta   90.00
_cell.angle_gamma   90.00
#
_symmetry.space_group_name_H-M   'P 1'
#
loop_
_entity.id
_entity.type
_entity.pdbx_description
1 polymer ?
#
loop_
_entity_poly.entity_id
_entity_poly.type
_entity_poly.pdbx_seq_one_letter_code
_entity_poly.pdbx_strand_id
1 'polypeptide(L)'
;MADASYPRSYTTNTSQENELLAIADNFHRQFSHLHPERKRLLLCPVNECGVKKFVSTTIRPAPTDHPELYSWQGCASFVSDFLTLEPLELPYDPPARLFSSTLVMQNQRATSFEYAVLLCGLLLGADYDAYCVSGYAHREMCLLDQRLQDCPLLGTQAEKVASEHQSPQDKYTVRPPRQLKSHFEEQLQEKKKEQEAEAASLHEQEVEE
;
A
#
# COMPACT_ATOMS: atom_id res chain seq x y z
N MET A 1 -38.10 6.37 7.98
CA MET A 1 -36.86 5.73 7.48
C MET A 1 -37.21 5.20 6.12
N ALA A 2 -36.63 5.78 5.06
CA ALA A 2 -37.04 5.53 3.69
C ALA A 2 -36.93 4.03 3.36
N ASP A 3 -38.03 3.47 2.88
CA ASP A 3 -38.11 2.11 2.34
C ASP A 3 -37.34 2.11 1.01
N ALA A 4 -36.01 2.12 1.10
CA ALA A 4 -35.14 2.07 -0.05
C ALA A 4 -35.26 0.66 -0.64
N SER A 5 -36.11 0.52 -1.66
CA SER A 5 -36.26 -0.73 -2.41
C SER A 5 -34.91 -1.12 -3.00
N TYR A 6 -34.19 -2.02 -2.32
CA TYR A 6 -32.93 -2.57 -2.81
C TYR A 6 -33.13 -3.21 -4.20
N PRO A 7 -32.10 -3.15 -5.09
CA PRO A 7 -32.15 -3.87 -6.35
C PRO A 7 -32.44 -5.35 -6.14
N ARG A 8 -33.17 -5.97 -7.08
CA ARG A 8 -33.49 -7.42 -7.01
C ARG A 8 -32.25 -8.31 -6.90
N SER A 9 -31.12 -7.86 -7.43
CA SER A 9 -29.83 -8.56 -7.32
C SER A 9 -29.34 -8.71 -5.89
N TYR A 10 -29.78 -7.86 -4.95
CA TYR A 10 -29.37 -7.94 -3.55
C TYR A 10 -30.32 -8.82 -2.72
N THR A 11 -31.58 -8.91 -3.13
CA THR A 11 -32.60 -9.68 -2.41
C THR A 11 -32.77 -11.10 -2.93
N THR A 12 -32.29 -11.41 -4.13
CA THR A 12 -32.43 -12.73 -4.75
C THR A 12 -31.13 -13.19 -5.40
N ASN A 13 -30.98 -14.53 -5.46
CA ASN A 13 -29.90 -15.19 -6.17
C ASN A 13 -30.41 -15.81 -7.46
N THR A 14 -29.61 -15.74 -8.53
CA THR A 14 -29.87 -16.49 -9.77
C THR A 14 -29.57 -17.98 -9.58
N SER A 15 -30.00 -18.84 -10.52
CA SER A 15 -29.66 -20.27 -10.50
C SER A 15 -28.15 -20.49 -10.50
N GLN A 16 -27.41 -19.74 -11.33
CA GLN A 16 -25.94 -19.79 -11.42
C GLN A 16 -25.27 -19.35 -10.11
N GLU A 17 -25.77 -18.29 -9.46
CA GLU A 17 -25.25 -17.87 -8.15
C GLU A 17 -25.47 -18.95 -7.09
N ASN A 18 -26.63 -19.62 -7.09
CA ASN A 18 -26.92 -20.71 -6.15
C ASN A 18 -26.03 -21.93 -6.38
N GLU A 19 -25.75 -22.29 -7.64
CA GLU A 19 -24.79 -23.35 -7.97
C GLU A 19 -23.39 -22.99 -7.47
N LEU A 20 -22.96 -21.74 -7.67
CA LEU A 20 -21.66 -21.27 -7.19
C LEU A 20 -21.56 -21.30 -5.66
N LEU A 21 -22.63 -20.92 -4.95
CA LEU A 21 -22.69 -21.04 -3.49
C LEU A 21 -22.59 -22.51 -3.04
N ALA A 22 -23.23 -23.45 -3.73
CA ALA A 22 -23.13 -24.87 -3.42
C ALA A 22 -21.70 -25.40 -3.61
N ILE A 23 -21.01 -24.96 -4.68
CA ILE A 23 -19.59 -25.29 -4.93
C ILE A 23 -18.71 -24.71 -3.82
N ALA A 24 -18.90 -23.44 -3.46
CA ALA A 24 -18.16 -22.78 -2.40
C ALA A 24 -18.37 -23.44 -1.03
N ASP A 25 -19.60 -23.84 -0.70
CA ASP A 25 -19.92 -24.57 0.53
C ASP A 25 -19.26 -25.95 0.57
N ASN A 26 -19.20 -26.68 -0.56
CA ASN A 26 -18.50 -27.95 -0.65
C ASN A 26 -16.98 -27.78 -0.43
N PHE A 27 -16.37 -26.81 -1.12
CA PHE A 27 -14.97 -26.46 -0.93
C PHE A 27 -14.68 -26.08 0.53
N HIS A 28 -15.57 -25.31 1.15
CA HIS A 28 -15.43 -24.90 2.53
C HIS A 28 -15.39 -26.09 3.51
N ARG A 29 -16.26 -27.10 3.30
CA ARG A 29 -16.27 -28.33 4.11
C ARG A 29 -14.99 -29.13 3.95
N GLN A 30 -14.52 -29.28 2.70
CA GLN A 30 -13.27 -29.98 2.41
C GLN A 30 -12.07 -29.27 3.03
N PHE A 31 -11.99 -27.95 2.88
CA PHE A 31 -10.93 -27.13 3.47
C PHE A 31 -10.91 -27.25 4.99
N SER A 32 -12.07 -27.15 5.64
CA SER A 32 -12.17 -27.24 7.10
C SER A 32 -11.81 -28.63 7.62
N HIS A 33 -12.08 -29.69 6.84
CA HIS A 33 -11.68 -31.05 7.18
C HIS A 33 -10.17 -31.28 7.02
N LEU A 34 -9.57 -30.72 5.97
CA LEU A 34 -8.14 -30.86 5.69
C LEU A 34 -7.26 -29.97 6.58
N HIS A 35 -7.78 -28.81 7.00
CA HIS A 35 -7.07 -27.80 7.77
C HIS A 35 -7.89 -27.33 8.98
N PRO A 36 -8.11 -28.20 9.99
CA PRO A 36 -8.96 -27.88 11.15
C PRO A 36 -8.40 -26.76 12.03
N GLU A 37 -7.09 -26.53 12.02
CA GLU A 37 -6.43 -25.44 12.75
C GLU A 37 -6.58 -24.06 12.10
N ARG A 38 -6.98 -24.02 10.82
CA ARG A 38 -7.11 -22.76 10.07
C ARG A 38 -8.47 -22.13 10.30
N LYS A 39 -8.47 -20.79 10.35
CA LYS A 39 -9.69 -19.99 10.44
C LYS A 39 -10.58 -20.16 9.22
N ARG A 40 -11.88 -19.93 9.43
CA ARG A 40 -12.92 -20.03 8.42
C ARG A 40 -12.66 -19.04 7.28
N LEU A 41 -12.70 -19.51 6.04
CA LEU A 41 -12.57 -18.65 4.85
C LEU A 41 -13.83 -17.80 4.65
N LEU A 42 -13.64 -16.52 4.28
CA LEU A 42 -14.70 -15.58 3.93
C LEU A 42 -15.16 -15.78 2.47
N LEU A 43 -15.85 -16.89 2.19
CA LEU A 43 -16.30 -17.22 0.82
C LEU A 43 -17.71 -16.71 0.53
N CYS A 44 -18.63 -16.91 1.47
CA CYS A 44 -20.06 -16.61 1.27
C CYS A 44 -20.65 -15.80 2.43
N PRO A 45 -20.20 -14.54 2.64
CA PRO A 45 -20.83 -13.65 3.61
C PRO A 45 -22.28 -13.35 3.23
N VAL A 46 -23.07 -12.90 4.23
CA VAL A 46 -24.41 -12.35 3.94
C VAL A 46 -24.30 -10.86 3.66
N ASN A 47 -25.10 -10.37 2.72
CA ASN A 47 -25.21 -8.95 2.43
C ASN A 47 -26.17 -8.24 3.42
N GLU A 48 -26.39 -6.95 3.20
CA GLU A 48 -27.33 -6.12 3.95
C GLU A 48 -28.79 -6.62 3.92
N CYS A 49 -29.17 -7.36 2.89
CA CYS A 49 -30.50 -7.96 2.74
C CYS A 49 -30.60 -9.37 3.38
N GLY A 50 -29.54 -9.85 4.03
CA GLY A 50 -29.49 -11.19 4.62
C GLY A 50 -29.32 -12.33 3.62
N VAL A 51 -28.98 -12.02 2.36
CA VAL A 51 -28.76 -13.00 1.30
C VAL A 51 -27.28 -13.37 1.24
N LYS A 52 -26.97 -14.66 1.22
CA LYS A 52 -25.60 -15.14 0.99
C LYS A 52 -25.16 -14.82 -0.43
N LYS A 53 -24.03 -14.15 -0.56
CA LYS A 53 -23.39 -13.85 -1.84
C LYS A 53 -21.96 -14.36 -1.82
N PHE A 54 -21.45 -14.83 -2.95
CA PHE A 54 -20.05 -15.19 -3.05
C PHE A 54 -19.19 -13.93 -3.05
N VAL A 55 -18.12 -13.91 -2.25
CA VAL A 55 -17.33 -12.69 -2.01
C VAL A 55 -16.84 -12.02 -3.28
N SER A 56 -16.41 -12.77 -4.30
CA SER A 56 -15.96 -12.16 -5.57
C SER A 56 -17.07 -11.49 -6.36
N THR A 57 -18.35 -11.85 -6.13
CA THR A 57 -19.49 -11.22 -6.81
C THR A 57 -19.86 -9.84 -6.24
N THR A 58 -19.30 -9.48 -5.08
CA THR A 58 -19.48 -8.14 -4.50
C THR A 58 -18.56 -7.11 -5.16
N ILE A 59 -17.45 -7.56 -5.77
CA ILE A 59 -16.55 -6.70 -6.54
C ILE A 59 -17.22 -6.42 -7.89
N ARG A 60 -17.68 -5.19 -8.08
CA ARG A 60 -18.26 -4.72 -9.33
C ARG A 60 -17.43 -3.57 -9.87
N PRO A 61 -16.93 -3.64 -11.12
CA PRO A 61 -16.29 -2.50 -11.77
C PRO A 61 -17.23 -1.31 -11.77
N ALA A 62 -16.75 -0.18 -11.24
CA ALA A 62 -17.50 1.06 -11.11
C ALA A 62 -16.81 2.15 -11.93
N PRO A 63 -17.08 2.23 -13.25
CA PRO A 63 -16.55 3.30 -14.08
C PRO A 63 -17.12 4.65 -13.62
N THR A 64 -16.30 5.69 -13.68
CA THR A 64 -16.65 7.03 -13.21
C THR A 64 -16.28 8.05 -14.27
N ASP A 65 -17.06 9.11 -14.42
CA ASP A 65 -16.73 10.23 -15.32
C ASP A 65 -15.80 11.27 -14.65
N HIS A 66 -15.40 11.03 -13.41
CA HIS A 66 -14.58 11.95 -12.63
C HIS A 66 -13.09 11.71 -12.92
N PRO A 67 -12.36 12.70 -13.47
CA PRO A 67 -10.98 12.51 -13.87
C PRO A 67 -10.03 12.22 -12.71
N GLU A 68 -10.40 12.65 -11.50
CA GLU A 68 -9.65 12.39 -10.26
C GLU A 68 -9.58 10.87 -9.96
N LEU A 69 -10.61 10.11 -10.33
CA LEU A 69 -10.74 8.68 -10.07
C LEU A 69 -10.15 7.79 -11.18
N TYR A 70 -9.44 8.37 -12.15
CA TYR A 70 -8.67 7.58 -13.13
C TYR A 70 -7.28 7.18 -12.62
N SER A 71 -6.80 7.83 -11.57
CA SER A 71 -5.54 7.47 -10.92
C SER A 71 -5.79 6.60 -9.69
N TRP A 72 -4.91 5.63 -9.43
CA TRP A 72 -5.02 4.81 -8.22
C TRP A 72 -4.89 5.64 -6.95
N GLN A 73 -4.09 6.71 -6.98
CA GLN A 73 -3.93 7.66 -5.88
C GLN A 73 -5.23 8.42 -5.60
N GLY A 74 -5.90 8.89 -6.65
CA GLY A 74 -7.18 9.60 -6.51
C GLY A 74 -8.28 8.68 -5.99
N CYS A 75 -8.35 7.44 -6.47
CA CYS A 75 -9.24 6.42 -5.91
C CYS A 75 -8.96 6.16 -4.43
N ALA A 76 -7.69 6.00 -4.05
CA ALA A 76 -7.31 5.76 -2.66
C ALA A 76 -7.66 6.94 -1.74
N SER A 77 -7.34 8.17 -2.16
CA SER A 77 -7.68 9.40 -1.43
C SER A 77 -9.18 9.57 -1.30
N PHE A 78 -9.92 9.36 -2.38
CA PHE A 78 -11.38 9.44 -2.34
C PHE A 78 -11.97 8.47 -1.33
N VAL A 79 -11.55 7.20 -1.36
CA VAL A 79 -12.07 6.19 -0.43
C VAL A 79 -11.66 6.49 1.02
N SER A 80 -10.42 6.95 1.27
CA SER A 80 -9.97 7.30 2.63
C SER A 80 -10.70 8.50 3.20
N ASP A 81 -10.98 9.50 2.36
CA ASP A 81 -11.55 10.79 2.80
C ASP A 81 -13.08 10.74 2.87
N PHE A 82 -13.71 9.93 2.01
CA PHE A 82 -15.16 9.81 1.92
C PHE A 82 -15.78 8.87 2.95
N LEU A 83 -15.04 7.84 3.38
CA LEU A 83 -15.53 6.84 4.31
C LEU A 83 -14.97 7.05 5.71
N THR A 84 -15.77 6.71 6.72
CA THR A 84 -15.33 6.58 8.11
C THR A 84 -15.11 5.11 8.45
N LEU A 85 -13.95 4.78 9.02
CA LEU A 85 -13.62 3.42 9.43
C LEU A 85 -14.49 2.94 10.59
N GLU A 86 -15.13 1.80 10.40
CA GLU A 86 -15.84 1.05 11.43
C GLU A 86 -15.08 -0.24 11.74
N PRO A 87 -14.51 -0.39 12.95
CA PRO A 87 -13.80 -1.61 13.33
C PRO A 87 -14.72 -2.83 13.30
N LEU A 88 -14.12 -4.01 13.04
CA LEU A 88 -14.83 -5.28 13.14
C LEU A 88 -15.31 -5.52 14.58
N GLU A 89 -16.51 -6.09 14.73
CA GLU A 89 -17.04 -6.53 16.04
C GLU A 89 -16.07 -7.50 16.73
N LEU A 90 -15.51 -8.43 15.96
CA LEU A 90 -14.48 -9.37 16.40
C LEU A 90 -13.19 -9.11 15.61
N PRO A 91 -12.12 -8.58 16.23
CA PRO A 91 -10.89 -8.22 15.52
C PRO A 91 -10.13 -9.41 14.90
N TYR A 92 -10.40 -10.63 15.36
CA TYR A 92 -9.66 -11.85 15.00
C TYR A 92 -10.43 -12.76 14.05
N ASP A 93 -11.68 -12.42 13.70
CA ASP A 93 -12.52 -13.20 12.80
C ASP A 93 -12.94 -12.33 11.59
N PRO A 94 -13.05 -12.94 10.40
CA PRO A 94 -13.61 -12.24 9.26
C PRO A 94 -15.08 -11.88 9.52
N PRO A 95 -15.58 -10.79 8.94
CA PRO A 95 -16.94 -10.35 9.20
C PRO A 95 -17.96 -11.36 8.65
N ALA A 96 -19.03 -11.61 9.42
CA ALA A 96 -20.13 -12.46 8.96
C ALA A 96 -20.95 -11.81 7.84
N ARG A 97 -20.95 -10.47 7.81
CA ARG A 97 -21.65 -9.63 6.83
C ARG A 97 -20.66 -8.85 6.00
N LEU A 98 -20.97 -8.69 4.72
CA LEU A 98 -20.21 -7.81 3.83
C LEU A 98 -21.21 -6.96 3.08
N PHE A 99 -21.20 -5.65 3.34
CA PHE A 99 -22.13 -4.74 2.69
C PHE A 99 -21.72 -4.45 1.24
N SER A 100 -22.73 -4.23 0.40
CA SER A 100 -22.51 -3.81 -0.98
C SER A 100 -21.87 -2.42 -1.05
N SER A 101 -21.07 -2.18 -2.10
CA SER A 101 -20.44 -0.87 -2.36
C SER A 101 -21.47 0.26 -2.41
N THR A 102 -22.69 0.00 -2.91
CA THR A 102 -23.76 1.00 -2.95
C THR A 102 -24.22 1.42 -1.56
N LEU A 103 -24.41 0.46 -0.64
CA LEU A 103 -24.80 0.78 0.73
C LEU A 103 -23.66 1.47 1.50
N VAL A 104 -22.42 1.00 1.29
CA VAL A 104 -21.23 1.61 1.89
C VAL A 104 -21.10 3.08 1.48
N MET A 105 -21.30 3.38 0.19
CA MET A 105 -21.27 4.76 -0.30
C MET A 105 -22.40 5.63 0.27
N GLN A 106 -23.59 5.06 0.49
CA GLN A 106 -24.73 5.78 1.09
C GLN A 106 -24.51 6.07 2.57
N ASN A 107 -23.96 5.12 3.32
CA ASN A 107 -23.78 5.23 4.77
C ASN A 107 -22.47 5.93 5.16
N GLN A 108 -21.51 6.04 4.24
CA GLN A 108 -20.17 6.61 4.47
C GLN A 108 -19.42 5.97 5.64
N ARG A 109 -19.74 4.71 5.93
CA ARG A 109 -19.15 3.91 7.01
C ARG A 109 -18.86 2.53 6.47
N ALA A 110 -17.66 2.04 6.77
CA ALA A 110 -17.24 0.75 6.28
C ALA A 110 -16.15 0.12 7.14
N THR A 111 -16.13 -1.21 7.12
CA THR A 111 -15.04 -2.03 7.64
C THR A 111 -13.87 -2.07 6.67
N SER A 112 -12.67 -2.48 7.13
CA SER A 112 -11.49 -2.61 6.26
C SER A 112 -11.73 -3.50 5.03
N PHE A 113 -12.62 -4.47 5.13
CA PHE A 113 -13.02 -5.34 4.02
C PHE A 113 -13.84 -4.58 2.98
N GLU A 114 -14.77 -3.76 3.41
CA GLU A 114 -15.63 -2.96 2.54
C GLU A 114 -14.86 -1.82 1.86
N TYR A 115 -13.90 -1.22 2.58
CA TYR A 115 -12.91 -0.30 2.00
C TYR A 115 -12.19 -0.96 0.81
N ALA A 116 -11.65 -2.16 1.02
CA ALA A 116 -10.91 -2.88 0.00
C ALA A 116 -11.79 -3.27 -1.20
N VAL A 117 -13.03 -3.73 -0.96
CA VAL A 117 -13.99 -4.09 -2.03
C VAL A 117 -14.40 -2.86 -2.83
N LEU A 118 -14.70 -1.73 -2.19
CA LEU A 118 -15.06 -0.48 -2.87
C LEU A 118 -13.89 0.03 -3.71
N LEU A 119 -12.69 0.11 -3.12
CA LEU A 119 -11.49 0.56 -3.81
C LEU A 119 -11.15 -0.33 -5.00
N CYS A 120 -11.24 -1.65 -4.83
CA CYS A 120 -11.02 -2.61 -5.91
C CYS A 120 -12.03 -2.41 -7.05
N GLY A 121 -13.31 -2.16 -6.75
CA GLY A 121 -14.33 -1.87 -7.75
C GLY A 121 -14.05 -0.58 -8.55
N LEU A 122 -13.57 0.47 -7.88
CA LEU A 122 -13.16 1.73 -8.52
C LEU A 122 -11.94 1.54 -9.42
N LEU A 123 -10.91 0.84 -8.93
CA LEU A 123 -9.70 0.55 -9.71
C LEU A 123 -10.00 -0.29 -10.96
N LEU A 124 -10.85 -1.31 -10.83
CA LEU A 124 -11.33 -2.08 -11.98
C LEU A 124 -12.15 -1.22 -12.96
N GLY A 125 -12.89 -0.24 -12.44
CA GLY A 125 -13.63 0.74 -13.26
C GLY A 125 -12.72 1.73 -14.00
N ALA A 126 -11.49 1.93 -13.52
CA ALA A 126 -10.44 2.74 -14.15
C ALA A 126 -9.43 1.89 -14.95
N ASP A 127 -9.82 0.67 -15.34
CA ASP A 127 -9.03 -0.28 -16.15
C ASP A 127 -7.72 -0.78 -15.50
N TYR A 128 -7.60 -0.72 -14.17
CA TYR A 128 -6.50 -1.39 -13.45
C TYR A 128 -6.82 -2.86 -13.19
N ASP A 129 -5.81 -3.72 -13.29
CA ASP A 129 -5.91 -5.11 -12.85
C ASP A 129 -5.76 -5.20 -11.32
N ALA A 130 -6.88 -5.08 -10.62
CA ALA A 130 -6.94 -4.99 -9.16
C ALA A 130 -7.61 -6.21 -8.52
N TYR A 131 -7.05 -6.65 -7.40
CA TYR A 131 -7.54 -7.80 -6.63
C TYR A 131 -7.63 -7.46 -5.15
N CYS A 132 -8.66 -7.97 -4.48
CA CYS A 132 -8.82 -7.83 -3.04
C CYS A 132 -8.24 -9.06 -2.31
N VAL A 133 -7.38 -8.83 -1.32
CA VAL A 133 -6.77 -9.86 -0.48
C VAL A 133 -7.20 -9.67 0.96
N SER A 134 -7.44 -10.78 1.67
CA SER A 134 -7.77 -10.79 3.10
C SER A 134 -6.66 -11.47 3.89
N GLY A 135 -6.32 -10.91 5.05
CA GLY A 135 -5.26 -11.40 5.93
C GLY A 135 -5.25 -10.71 7.29
N TYR A 136 -4.16 -10.89 8.03
CA TYR A 136 -3.96 -10.27 9.34
C TYR A 136 -3.10 -9.01 9.22
N ALA A 137 -3.44 -7.99 9.99
CA ALA A 137 -2.68 -6.74 10.08
C ALA A 137 -2.43 -6.37 11.55
N HIS A 138 -1.46 -5.47 11.78
CA HIS A 138 -1.19 -4.95 13.12
C HIS A 138 -2.41 -4.19 13.66
N ARG A 139 -2.60 -4.23 15.00
CA ARG A 139 -3.77 -3.62 15.65
C ARG A 139 -3.92 -2.13 15.31
N GLU A 140 -2.81 -1.40 15.29
CA GLU A 140 -2.78 0.04 14.98
C GLU A 140 -3.30 0.31 13.56
N MET A 141 -2.95 -0.53 12.60
CA MET A 141 -3.44 -0.42 11.21
C MET A 141 -4.95 -0.66 11.13
N CYS A 142 -5.45 -1.68 11.84
CA CYS A 142 -6.89 -2.00 11.88
C CYS A 142 -7.73 -0.94 12.61
N LEU A 143 -7.13 -0.14 13.49
CA LEU A 143 -7.80 0.91 14.25
C LEU A 143 -7.58 2.30 13.67
N LEU A 144 -6.88 2.40 12.52
CA LEU A 144 -6.46 3.67 11.93
C LEU A 144 -5.77 4.57 12.97
N ASP A 145 -4.86 4.00 13.75
CA ASP A 145 -4.13 4.75 14.77
C ASP A 145 -3.10 5.69 14.10
N GLN A 146 -3.41 6.98 14.12
CA GLN A 146 -2.58 8.03 13.55
C GLN A 146 -1.76 8.79 14.61
N ARG A 147 -1.68 8.31 15.85
CA ARG A 147 -0.96 9.01 16.94
C ARG A 147 0.53 9.23 16.66
N LEU A 148 1.14 8.38 15.85
CA LEU A 148 2.54 8.48 15.43
C LEU A 148 2.72 9.27 14.13
N GLN A 149 1.64 9.74 13.50
CA GLN A 149 1.76 10.61 12.34
C GLN A 149 1.97 12.06 12.77
N ASP A 150 2.81 12.75 12.00
CA ASP A 150 3.02 14.18 12.17
C ASP A 150 1.71 14.92 11.95
N CYS A 151 1.40 15.86 12.85
CA CYS A 151 0.17 16.61 12.72
C CYS A 151 0.25 17.50 11.46
N PRO A 152 -0.67 17.34 10.48
CA PRO A 152 -0.61 18.10 9.24
C PRO A 152 -0.74 19.62 9.49
N LEU A 153 -1.36 20.02 10.61
CA LEU A 153 -1.52 21.42 11.02
C LEU A 153 -0.30 22.01 11.71
N LEU A 154 0.61 21.19 12.27
CA LEU A 154 1.86 21.68 12.83
C LEU A 154 2.84 22.12 11.72
N GLY A 155 2.51 21.79 10.48
CA GLY A 155 3.18 22.26 9.28
C GLY A 155 4.55 21.63 9.12
N THR A 156 4.87 21.33 7.86
CA THR A 156 6.21 21.07 7.36
C THR A 156 7.10 22.32 7.53
N GLN A 157 7.36 22.73 8.77
CA GLN A 157 8.37 23.74 9.08
C GLN A 157 9.79 23.18 8.90
N ALA A 158 9.94 21.85 8.73
CA ALA A 158 11.25 21.23 8.53
C ALA A 158 11.73 21.26 7.07
N GLU A 159 10.87 21.09 6.06
CA GLU A 159 11.34 20.99 4.66
C GLU A 159 11.62 22.35 4.00
N LYS A 160 11.00 23.45 4.48
CA LYS A 160 11.36 24.80 3.99
C LYS A 160 12.70 25.32 4.54
N VAL A 161 13.29 24.64 5.53
CA VAL A 161 14.59 25.01 6.10
C VAL A 161 15.75 24.27 5.40
N ALA A 162 15.46 23.21 4.63
CA ALA A 162 16.50 22.42 3.96
C ALA A 162 17.02 23.04 2.64
N SER A 163 16.34 24.02 2.04
CA SER A 163 16.74 24.57 0.73
C SER A 163 17.46 25.93 0.76
N GLU A 164 17.55 26.61 1.91
CA GLU A 164 18.28 27.89 2.01
C GLU A 164 19.00 28.03 3.35
N HIS A 165 19.94 27.14 3.65
CA HIS A 165 21.07 27.49 4.51
C HIS A 165 22.32 27.54 3.63
N GLN A 166 22.45 28.64 2.88
CA GLN A 166 23.79 29.15 2.60
C GLN A 166 24.40 29.42 3.98
N SER A 167 25.31 28.55 4.42
CA SER A 167 26.04 28.76 5.66
C SER A 167 26.61 30.18 5.61
N PRO A 168 26.28 31.08 6.56
CA PRO A 168 27.01 32.33 6.65
C PRO A 168 28.50 31.96 6.72
N GLN A 169 29.31 32.52 5.83
CA GLN A 169 30.75 32.32 5.94
C GLN A 169 31.18 32.89 7.28
N ASP A 170 31.36 32.02 8.27
CA ASP A 170 31.82 32.41 9.58
C ASP A 170 33.17 33.13 9.40
N LYS A 171 33.18 34.42 9.72
CA LYS A 171 34.38 35.28 9.61
C LYS A 171 35.56 34.74 10.43
N TYR A 172 35.29 33.77 11.30
CA TYR A 172 36.21 33.12 12.22
C TYR A 172 36.20 31.59 12.12
N THR A 173 36.11 31.01 10.92
CA THR A 173 36.38 29.57 10.76
C THR A 173 37.87 29.30 11.01
N VAL A 174 38.16 28.47 12.01
CA VAL A 174 39.52 28.03 12.32
C VAL A 174 40.09 27.32 11.10
N ARG A 175 41.17 27.87 10.52
CA ARG A 175 41.84 27.24 9.39
C ARG A 175 42.31 25.84 9.81
N PRO A 176 42.16 24.83 8.94
CA PRO A 176 42.68 23.51 9.24
C PRO A 176 44.18 23.58 9.54
N PRO A 177 44.68 22.71 10.43
CA PRO A 177 46.08 22.71 10.82
C PRO A 177 46.96 22.57 9.57
N ARG A 178 47.96 23.44 9.46
CA ARG A 178 48.92 23.39 8.35
C ARG A 178 49.58 22.03 8.33
N GLN A 179 49.50 21.34 7.21
CA GLN A 179 50.23 20.09 7.02
C GLN A 179 51.72 20.43 6.92
N LEU A 180 52.52 19.92 7.85
CA LEU A 180 53.97 20.11 7.90
C LEU A 180 54.66 19.05 7.03
N LYS A 181 54.35 19.05 5.74
CA LYS A 181 55.01 18.18 4.76
C LYS A 181 55.85 19.03 3.83
N SER A 182 57.04 18.55 3.49
CA SER A 182 57.91 19.21 2.53
C SER A 182 57.39 18.94 1.12
N HIS A 183 57.03 20.00 0.38
CA HIS A 183 56.63 19.87 -1.03
C HIS A 183 57.71 19.20 -1.90
N PHE A 184 58.98 19.29 -1.49
CA PHE A 184 60.07 18.62 -2.18
C PHE A 184 60.00 17.10 -2.03
N GLU A 185 59.60 16.59 -0.86
CA GLU A 185 59.46 15.15 -0.63
C GLU A 185 58.29 14.56 -1.40
N GLU A 186 57.19 15.30 -1.52
CA GLU A 186 56.04 14.92 -2.36
C GLU A 186 56.45 14.80 -3.83
N GLN A 187 57.15 15.80 -4.37
CA GLN A 187 57.65 15.76 -5.74
C GLN A 187 58.64 14.61 -5.99
N LEU A 188 59.47 14.27 -4.99
CA LEU A 188 60.41 13.17 -5.12
C LEU A 188 59.71 11.81 -5.11
N GLN A 189 58.62 11.68 -4.33
CA GLN A 189 57.79 10.47 -4.30
C GLN A 189 56.98 10.31 -5.58
N GLU A 190 56.44 11.38 -6.14
CA GLU A 190 55.75 11.36 -7.44
C GLU A 190 56.69 10.91 -8.55
N LYS A 191 57.89 11.50 -8.65
CA LYS A 191 58.89 11.09 -9.64
C LYS A 191 59.34 9.64 -9.48
N LYS A 192 59.48 9.15 -8.24
CA LYS A 192 59.80 7.74 -8.00
C LYS A 192 58.69 6.81 -8.49
N LYS A 193 57.43 7.16 -8.22
CA LYS A 193 56.27 6.39 -8.70
C LYS A 193 56.17 6.39 -10.22
N GLU A 194 56.45 7.52 -10.86
CA GLU A 194 56.49 7.62 -12.33
C GLU A 194 57.59 6.71 -12.90
N GLN A 195 58.80 6.73 -12.33
CA GLN A 195 59.90 5.86 -12.75
C GLN A 195 59.62 4.37 -12.52
N GLU A 196 58.98 4.02 -11.40
CA GLU A 196 58.57 2.64 -11.11
C GLU A 196 57.46 2.18 -12.07
N ALA A 197 56.52 3.06 -12.42
CA ALA A 197 55.48 2.76 -13.40
C ALA A 197 56.04 2.60 -14.82
N GLU A 198 56.99 3.44 -15.22
CA GLU A 198 57.70 3.31 -16.50
C GLU A 198 58.52 2.00 -16.56
N ALA A 199 59.27 1.68 -15.50
CA ALA A 199 60.03 0.44 -15.43
C ALA A 199 59.14 -0.82 -15.44
N ALA A 200 57.98 -0.77 -14.76
CA ALA A 200 57.00 -1.85 -14.80
C ALA A 200 56.41 -2.03 -16.22
N SER A 201 56.10 -0.93 -16.91
CA SER A 201 55.56 -0.98 -18.28
C SER A 201 56.57 -1.53 -19.29
N LEU A 202 57.86 -1.24 -19.12
CA LEU A 202 58.93 -1.80 -19.95
C LEU A 202 59.15 -3.29 -19.66
N HIS A 203 59.07 -3.69 -18.39
CA HIS A 203 59.17 -5.10 -18.01
C HIS A 203 58.01 -5.93 -18.54
N GLU A 204 56.78 -5.39 -18.56
CA GLU A 204 55.63 -6.05 -19.19
C GLU A 204 55.80 -6.19 -20.71
N GLN A 205 56.39 -5.20 -21.39
CA GLN A 205 56.69 -5.27 -22.83
C GLN A 205 57.79 -6.29 -23.17
N GLU A 206 58.80 -6.46 -22.31
CA GLU A 206 59.87 -7.47 -22.50
C GLU A 206 59.40 -8.91 -22.22
N VAL A 207 58.29 -9.10 -21.52
CA VAL A 207 57.72 -10.43 -21.19
C VAL A 207 56.67 -10.87 -22.23
N GLU A 208 56.16 -9.95 -23.06
CA GLU A 208 55.24 -10.23 -24.17
C GLU A 208 55.93 -10.50 -25.53
N GLU A 209 57.25 -10.36 -25.63
CA GLU A 209 58.08 -10.78 -26.79
C GLU A 209 58.64 -12.22 -26.62
#